data_AF-A0A225UBN9-F1
#
_entry.id   AF-A0A225UBN9-F1
#
_cell.length_a   1.000
_cell.length_b   1.000
_cell.length_c   1.000
_cell.angle_alpha   90.00
_cell.angle_beta   90.00
_cell.angle_gamma   90.00
#
_symmetry.space_group_name_H-M   'P 1'
#
loop_
_entity.id
_entity.type
_entity.pdbx_description
1 polymer ?
#
loop_
_entity_poly.entity_id
_entity_poly.type
_entity_poly.pdbx_seq_one_letter_code
_entity_poly.pdbx_strand_id
1 'polypeptide(L)'
;LLAEVSSMAFSIRDGQPAEVARAAASVTECMAALMCNIVPESHREKLLLIAEDVVLKMKATPGQATMNNTDEAEAEVHEAFLDARVAGRALTNHTNMAIRTNSQFEDLYETKIDMNAYASQL
;
A
#
# COMPACT_ATOMS: atom_id res chain seq x y z
N LEU A 1 16.09 6.42 -2.72
CA LEU A 1 16.09 6.70 -1.27
C LEU A 1 16.64 8.09 -0.93
N LEU A 2 17.88 8.42 -1.31
CA LEU A 2 18.48 9.74 -1.01
C LEU A 2 17.71 10.92 -1.63
N ALA A 3 17.22 10.75 -2.85
CA ALA A 3 16.42 11.76 -3.55
C ALA A 3 15.08 12.02 -2.83
N GLU A 4 14.43 10.96 -2.36
CA GLU A 4 13.13 11.01 -1.68
C GLU A 4 13.27 11.60 -0.27
N VAL A 5 14.35 11.27 0.44
CA VAL A 5 14.68 11.89 1.73
C VAL A 5 14.98 13.38 1.56
N SER A 6 15.70 13.75 0.49
CA SER A 6 15.98 15.16 0.18
C SER A 6 14.72 15.93 -0.21
N SER A 7 13.84 15.31 -1.01
CA SER A 7 12.52 15.86 -1.38
C SER A 7 11.67 16.12 -0.14
N MET A 8 11.59 15.15 0.77
CA MET A 8 10.87 15.29 2.04
C MET A 8 11.40 16.46 2.89
N ALA A 9 12.72 16.62 2.98
CA ALA A 9 13.33 17.72 3.72
C ALA A 9 12.99 19.10 3.12
N PHE A 10 12.95 19.22 1.79
CA PHE A 10 12.51 20.45 1.13
C PHE A 10 11.02 20.73 1.36
N SER A 11 10.16 19.72 1.24
CA SER A 11 8.73 19.88 1.48
C SER A 11 8.39 20.24 2.94
N ILE A 12 9.16 19.76 3.92
CA ILE A 12 9.02 20.20 5.32
C ILE A 12 9.35 21.68 5.44
N ARG A 13 10.51 22.10 4.89
CA ARG A 13 10.95 23.49 4.94
C ARG A 13 9.94 24.43 4.28
N ASP A 14 9.35 24.00 3.17
CA ASP A 14 8.45 24.81 2.36
C ASP A 14 6.98 24.71 2.83
N GLY A 15 6.72 24.03 3.96
CA GLY A 15 5.40 23.97 4.58
C GLY A 15 4.37 23.18 3.76
N GLN A 16 4.79 22.14 3.05
CA GLN A 16 3.97 21.34 2.15
C GLN A 16 3.70 19.95 2.74
N PRO A 17 2.80 19.82 3.75
CA PRO A 17 2.56 18.55 4.45
C PRO A 17 2.10 17.42 3.50
N ALA A 18 1.41 17.77 2.41
CA ALA A 18 0.99 16.80 1.40
C ALA A 18 2.17 16.15 0.66
N GLU A 19 3.17 16.96 0.31
CA GLU A 19 4.38 16.49 -0.37
C GLU A 19 5.30 15.72 0.58
N VAL A 20 5.35 16.11 1.86
CA VAL A 20 6.04 15.35 2.92
C VAL A 20 5.46 13.96 3.06
N ALA A 21 4.13 13.85 3.17
CA ALA A 21 3.42 12.58 3.25
C ALA A 21 3.68 11.68 2.04
N ARG A 22 3.66 12.25 0.83
CA ARG A 22 3.96 11.51 -0.41
C ARG A 22 5.41 11.00 -0.43
N ALA A 23 6.38 11.85 -0.08
CA ALA A 23 7.78 11.46 -0.04
C ALA A 23 8.05 10.37 1.03
N ALA A 24 7.42 10.48 2.21
CA ALA A 24 7.52 9.47 3.27
C ALA A 24 6.93 8.12 2.83
N ALA A 25 5.80 8.13 2.13
CA ALA A 25 5.21 6.92 1.56
C ALA A 25 6.16 6.25 0.56
N SER A 26 6.75 7.02 -0.37
CA SER A 26 7.71 6.48 -1.34
C SER A 26 9.00 5.94 -0.71
N VAL A 27 9.50 6.57 0.36
CA VAL A 27 10.64 6.02 1.14
C VAL A 27 10.25 4.68 1.76
N THR A 28 9.05 4.57 2.33
CA THR A 28 8.56 3.34 2.95
C THR A 28 8.41 2.21 1.94
N GLU A 29 7.84 2.49 0.76
CA GLU A 29 7.73 1.54 -0.35
C GLU A 29 9.12 1.05 -0.80
N CYS A 30 10.09 1.96 -0.95
CA CYS A 30 11.46 1.60 -1.32
C CYS A 30 12.15 0.75 -0.25
N MET A 31 12.00 1.09 1.04
CA MET A 31 12.59 0.33 2.14
C MET A 31 11.98 -1.06 2.24
N ALA A 32 10.66 -1.19 2.10
CA ALA A 32 9.98 -2.47 2.10
C ALA A 32 10.46 -3.37 0.96
N ALA A 33 10.61 -2.83 -0.25
CA ALA A 33 11.14 -3.57 -1.39
C ALA A 33 12.59 -4.05 -1.16
N LEU A 34 13.44 -3.22 -0.55
CA LEU A 34 14.80 -3.62 -0.18
C LEU A 34 14.79 -4.70 0.91
N MET A 35 13.95 -4.54 1.93
CA MET A 35 13.82 -5.49 3.02
C MET A 35 13.31 -6.85 2.53
N CYS A 36 12.37 -6.90 1.56
CA CYS A 36 11.89 -8.15 0.97
C CYS A 36 13.03 -9.04 0.43
N ASN A 37 14.14 -8.46 -0.03
CA ASN A 37 15.30 -9.22 -0.50
C ASN A 37 16.13 -9.84 0.64
N ILE A 38 15.96 -9.34 1.87
CA ILE A 38 16.77 -9.71 3.05
C ILE A 38 15.97 -10.61 3.99
N VAL A 39 14.65 -10.40 4.12
CA VAL A 39 13.81 -11.27 4.95
C VAL A 39 13.54 -12.62 4.30
N PRO A 40 13.42 -13.69 5.13
CA PRO A 40 12.95 -14.99 4.68
C PRO A 40 11.62 -14.89 3.93
N GLU A 41 11.44 -15.75 2.94
CA GLU A 41 10.25 -15.74 2.07
C GLU A 41 8.93 -15.83 2.85
N SER A 42 8.89 -16.66 3.89
CA SER A 42 7.74 -16.83 4.79
C SER A 42 7.31 -15.55 5.53
N HIS A 43 8.13 -14.51 5.56
CA HIS A 43 7.82 -13.23 6.21
C HIS A 43 7.58 -12.08 5.22
N ARG A 44 7.80 -12.29 3.91
CA ARG A 44 7.71 -11.21 2.91
C ARG A 44 6.30 -10.66 2.79
N GLU A 45 5.28 -11.52 2.77
CA GLU A 45 3.88 -11.10 2.70
C GLU A 45 3.51 -10.20 3.89
N LYS A 46 3.88 -10.62 5.10
CA LYS A 46 3.63 -9.83 6.32
C LYS A 46 4.36 -8.48 6.30
N LEU A 47 5.59 -8.45 5.81
CA LEU A 47 6.35 -7.20 5.64
C LEU A 47 5.65 -6.26 4.65
N LEU A 48 5.19 -6.78 3.50
CA LEU A 48 4.48 -5.99 2.50
C LEU A 48 3.17 -5.43 3.05
N LEU A 49 2.39 -6.23 3.79
CA LEU A 49 1.16 -5.77 4.44
C LEU A 49 1.41 -4.65 5.46
N ILE A 50 2.47 -4.75 6.26
CA ILE A 50 2.84 -3.70 7.21
C ILE A 50 3.26 -2.43 6.47
N ALA A 51 4.07 -2.57 5.42
CA ALA A 51 4.52 -1.43 4.63
C ALA A 51 3.34 -0.73 3.93
N GLU A 52 2.41 -1.50 3.37
CA GLU A 52 1.18 -0.99 2.75
C GLU A 52 0.30 -0.23 3.76
N ASP A 53 0.11 -0.76 4.97
CA ASP A 53 -0.63 -0.08 6.04
C ASP A 53 0.00 1.28 6.41
N VAL A 54 1.32 1.32 6.56
CA VAL A 54 2.05 2.56 6.84
C VAL A 54 1.92 3.56 5.69
N VAL A 55 2.05 3.09 4.44
CA VAL A 55 1.93 3.92 3.24
C VAL A 55 0.53 4.52 3.11
N LEU A 56 -0.52 3.74 3.37
CA LEU A 56 -1.91 4.21 3.34
C LEU A 56 -2.14 5.30 4.39
N LYS A 57 -1.63 5.11 5.61
CA LYS A 57 -1.71 6.13 6.68
C LYS A 57 -0.97 7.42 6.31
N MET A 58 0.22 7.31 5.72
CA MET A 58 0.98 8.47 5.23
C MET A 58 0.22 9.20 4.11
N LYS A 59 -0.42 8.48 3.19
CA LYS A 59 -1.21 9.08 2.10
C LYS A 59 -2.48 9.79 2.59
N ALA A 60 -2.98 9.44 3.78
CA ALA A 60 -4.16 10.07 4.40
C ALA A 60 -3.82 11.32 5.25
N THR A 61 -2.56 11.49 5.66
CA THR A 61 -2.06 12.67 6.41
C THR A 61 -2.37 14.05 5.80
N PRO A 62 -2.39 14.26 4.46
CA PRO A 62 -2.73 15.55 3.89
C PRO A 62 -4.15 16.01 4.25
N GLY A 63 -5.10 15.08 4.37
CA GLY A 63 -6.46 15.36 4.83
C GLY A 63 -6.48 15.83 6.29
N GLN A 64 -5.69 15.18 7.15
CA GLN A 64 -5.55 15.53 8.56
C GLN A 64 -4.97 16.92 8.80
N ALA A 65 -3.99 17.33 7.98
CA ALA A 65 -3.34 18.64 8.13
C ALA A 65 -4.30 19.83 7.92
N THR A 66 -5.50 19.58 7.39
CA THR A 66 -6.56 20.58 7.19
C THR A 66 -7.62 20.58 8.29
N MET A 67 -7.57 19.62 9.21
CA MET A 67 -8.54 19.45 10.30
C MET A 67 -8.06 20.15 11.57
N ASN A 68 -8.97 20.86 12.24
CA ASN A 68 -8.65 21.63 13.45
C ASN A 68 -8.76 20.79 14.74
N ASN A 69 -9.30 19.58 14.66
CA ASN A 69 -9.54 18.69 15.78
C ASN A 69 -8.76 17.38 15.56
N THR A 70 -7.90 17.03 16.52
CA THR A 70 -7.07 15.82 16.50
C THR A 70 -7.92 14.54 16.44
N ASP A 71 -9.08 14.52 17.10
CA ASP A 71 -9.96 13.34 17.14
C ASP A 71 -10.64 13.12 15.77
N GLU A 72 -11.03 14.22 15.09
CA GLU A 72 -11.57 14.16 13.72
C GLU A 72 -10.50 13.74 12.71
N ALA A 73 -9.27 14.22 12.89
CA ALA A 73 -8.14 13.81 12.06
C ALA A 73 -7.85 12.31 12.19
N GLU A 74 -7.89 11.76 13.41
CA GLU A 74 -7.66 10.33 13.63
C GLU A 74 -8.80 9.47 13.03
N ALA A 75 -10.05 9.90 13.19
CA ALA A 75 -11.21 9.22 12.61
C ALA A 75 -11.15 9.19 11.07
N GLU A 76 -10.82 10.32 10.43
CA GLU A 76 -10.71 10.41 8.97
C GLU A 76 -9.65 9.45 8.41
N VAL A 77 -8.51 9.31 9.08
CA VAL A 77 -7.48 8.35 8.63
C VAL A 77 -7.96 6.92 8.78
N HIS A 78 -8.70 6.63 9.84
CA HIS A 78 -9.28 5.31 10.00
C HIS A 78 -10.31 5.00 8.91
N GLU A 79 -11.18 5.96 8.57
CA GLU A 79 -12.18 5.81 7.51
C GLU A 79 -11.54 5.70 6.12
N ALA A 80 -10.61 6.58 5.77
CA ALA A 80 -9.87 6.54 4.51
C ALA A 80 -9.12 5.21 4.33
N PHE A 81 -8.59 4.65 5.42
CA PHE A 81 -7.96 3.33 5.42
C PHE A 81 -8.96 2.20 5.17
N LEU A 82 -10.10 2.22 5.86
CA LEU A 82 -11.15 1.23 5.67
C LEU A 82 -11.67 1.27 4.22
N ASP A 83 -11.88 2.46 3.67
CA ASP A 83 -12.33 2.66 2.29
C ASP A 83 -11.32 2.15 1.28
N ALA A 84 -10.03 2.45 1.45
CA ALA A 84 -8.97 1.91 0.59
C ALA A 84 -8.95 0.38 0.61
N ARG A 85 -9.11 -0.23 1.79
CA ARG A 85 -9.15 -1.69 1.95
C ARG A 85 -10.42 -2.31 1.37
N VAL A 86 -11.56 -1.62 1.44
CA VAL A 86 -12.82 -2.05 0.79
C VAL A 86 -12.67 -1.95 -0.74
N ALA A 87 -12.15 -0.84 -1.26
CA ALA A 87 -11.90 -0.64 -2.68
C ALA A 87 -10.89 -1.66 -3.24
N GLY A 88 -9.81 -1.95 -2.53
CA GLY A 88 -8.83 -2.97 -2.91
C GLY A 88 -9.42 -4.38 -2.97
N ARG A 89 -10.30 -4.74 -2.01
CA ARG A 89 -11.07 -5.99 -2.06
C ARG A 89 -12.04 -6.02 -3.24
N ALA A 90 -12.74 -4.92 -3.50
CA ALA A 90 -13.65 -4.82 -4.64
C ALA A 90 -12.91 -4.98 -5.98
N LEU A 91 -11.75 -4.32 -6.13
CA LEU A 91 -10.90 -4.45 -7.32
C LEU A 91 -10.35 -5.87 -7.49
N THR A 92 -9.90 -6.50 -6.40
CA THR A 92 -9.43 -7.89 -6.41
C THR A 92 -10.55 -8.83 -6.84
N ASN A 93 -11.75 -8.66 -6.28
CA ASN A 93 -12.93 -9.46 -6.65
C ASN A 93 -13.31 -9.25 -8.12
N HIS A 94 -13.30 -8.00 -8.59
CA HIS A 94 -13.58 -7.68 -9.99
C HIS A 94 -12.53 -8.30 -10.93
N THR A 95 -11.25 -8.21 -10.59
CA THR A 95 -10.15 -8.81 -11.36
C THR A 95 -10.27 -10.33 -11.39
N ASN A 96 -10.55 -10.98 -10.25
CA ASN A 96 -10.78 -12.42 -10.18
C ASN A 96 -11.99 -12.84 -11.02
N MET A 97 -13.05 -12.04 -11.04
CA MET A 97 -14.22 -12.30 -11.86
C MET A 97 -13.87 -12.17 -13.35
N ALA A 98 -13.18 -11.10 -13.75
CA ALA A 98 -12.76 -10.87 -15.13
C ALA A 98 -11.83 -11.98 -15.66
N ILE A 99 -10.89 -12.46 -14.82
CA ILE A 99 -10.01 -13.57 -15.17
C ILE A 99 -10.82 -14.87 -15.38
N ARG A 100 -11.87 -15.11 -14.58
CA ARG A 100 -12.72 -16.31 -14.70
C ARG A 100 -13.68 -16.29 -15.87
N THR A 101 -14.09 -15.12 -16.34
CA THR A 101 -15.17 -14.98 -17.33
C THR A 101 -14.68 -14.60 -18.72
N ASN A 102 -13.42 -14.22 -18.87
CA ASN A 102 -12.84 -13.86 -20.16
C ASN A 102 -11.79 -14.91 -20.57
N SER A 103 -12.07 -15.60 -21.68
CA SER A 103 -11.20 -16.65 -22.24
C SER A 103 -9.80 -16.18 -22.63
N GLN A 104 -9.57 -14.86 -22.73
CA GLN A 104 -8.23 -14.30 -22.97
C GLN A 104 -7.31 -14.38 -21.74
N PHE A 105 -7.84 -14.65 -20.55
CA PHE A 105 -7.08 -14.72 -19.30
C PHE A 105 -7.03 -16.13 -18.70
N GLU A 106 -7.42 -17.15 -19.46
CA GLU A 106 -7.50 -18.55 -19.02
C GLU A 106 -6.12 -19.08 -18.55
N ASP A 107 -5.06 -18.84 -19.32
CA ASP A 107 -3.67 -19.21 -18.96
C ASP A 107 -3.20 -18.53 -17.65
N LEU A 108 -3.58 -17.26 -17.44
CA LEU A 108 -3.27 -16.50 -16.23
C LEU A 108 -4.07 -17.02 -15.02
N TYR A 109 -5.29 -17.52 -15.25
CA TYR A 109 -6.12 -18.13 -14.21
C TYR A 109 -5.53 -19.45 -13.73
N GLU A 110 -5.16 -20.34 -14.65
CA GLU A 110 -4.55 -21.63 -14.32
C GLU A 110 -3.22 -21.45 -13.58
N THR A 111 -2.35 -20.57 -14.09
CA THR A 111 -1.08 -20.24 -13.42
C THR A 111 -1.28 -19.71 -12.00
N LYS A 112 -2.29 -18.84 -11.80
CA LYS A 112 -2.62 -18.30 -10.47
C LYS A 112 -3.15 -19.37 -9.51
N ILE A 113 -3.98 -20.29 -10.00
CA ILE A 113 -4.50 -21.40 -9.20
C ILE A 113 -3.35 -22.30 -8.75
N ASP A 114 -2.46 -22.67 -9.67
CA ASP A 114 -1.33 -23.55 -9.38
C ASP A 114 -0.37 -22.92 -8.37
N MET A 115 -0.06 -21.63 -8.52
CA MET A 115 0.77 -20.91 -7.54
C MET A 115 0.11 -20.83 -6.16
N ASN A 116 -1.19 -20.58 -6.08
CA ASN A 116 -1.90 -20.54 -4.80
C ASN A 116 -1.99 -21.93 -4.15
N ALA A 117 -2.22 -22.98 -4.94
CA ALA A 117 -2.23 -24.35 -4.45
C ALA A 117 -0.87 -24.77 -3.92
N TYR A 118 0.22 -24.38 -4.60
CA TYR A 118 1.59 -24.61 -4.15
C TYR A 118 1.93 -23.84 -2.86
N ALA A 119 1.56 -22.56 -2.79
CA ALA A 119 1.76 -21.74 -1.59
C ALA A 119 0.98 -22.25 -0.38
N SER A 120 -0.16 -22.92 -0.59
CA SER A 120 -0.98 -23.51 0.48
C SER A 120 -0.41 -24.83 1.03
N GLN A 121 0.62 -25.39 0.40
CA GLN A 121 1.28 -26.64 0.79
C GLN A 121 2.64 -26.40 1.48
N LEU A 122 3.09 -25.15 1.57
CA LEU A 122 4.27 -24.69 2.30
C LEU A 122 3.87 -24.16 3.69
#